data_AF-M9R4W2-F1
#
_entry.id   AF-M9R4W2-F1
#
_cell.length_a   1.000
_cell.length_b   1.000
_cell.length_c   1.000
_cell.angle_alpha   90.00
_cell.angle_beta   90.00
_cell.angle_gamma   90.00
#
_symmetry.space_group_name_H-M   'P 1'
#
loop_
_entity.id
_entity.type
_entity.pdbx_description
1 polymer ?
#
loop_
_entity_poly.entity_id
_entity_poly.type
_entity_poly.pdbx_seq_one_letter_code
_entity_poly.pdbx_strand_id
1 'polypeptide(L)'
;MRQQIVYGWNFIFNAEISPLRHIPDVAVRHYVLQALALMWAVTFAVAIGSYTLLAASIIGHAVLIAAAAITVATYTAAAKKPTLFERGSGRRSDGEHD
;
A
#
# COMPACT_ATOMS: atom_id res chain seq x y z
N MET A 1 -14.34 -7.98 -16.04
CA MET A 1 -13.49 -6.90 -15.52
C MET A 1 -12.76 -7.26 -14.23
N ARG A 2 -13.45 -7.63 -13.15
CA ARG A 2 -12.82 -7.95 -11.84
C ARG A 2 -11.71 -9.01 -11.92
N GLN A 3 -11.93 -10.07 -12.68
CA GLN A 3 -10.95 -11.16 -12.85
C GLN A 3 -9.67 -10.71 -13.56
N GLN A 4 -9.75 -9.79 -14.53
CA GLN A 4 -8.57 -9.27 -15.22
C GLN A 4 -7.74 -8.35 -14.33
N ILE A 5 -8.40 -7.54 -13.50
CA ILE A 5 -7.72 -6.68 -12.51
C ILE A 5 -7.00 -7.55 -11.47
N VAL A 6 -7.69 -8.57 -10.95
CA VAL A 6 -7.10 -9.51 -9.98
C VAL A 6 -5.96 -10.32 -10.59
N TYR A 7 -6.09 -10.73 -11.85
CA TYR A 7 -5.02 -11.42 -12.57
C TYR A 7 -3.80 -10.52 -12.76
N GLY A 8 -3.99 -9.28 -13.22
CA GLY A 8 -2.90 -8.32 -13.39
C GLY A 8 -2.18 -8.00 -12.07
N TRP A 9 -2.95 -7.81 -10.99
CA TRP A 9 -2.39 -7.61 -9.65
C TRP A 9 -1.53 -8.79 -9.20
N ASN A 10 -2.06 -10.01 -9.31
CA ASN A 10 -1.31 -11.21 -8.93
C ASN A 10 -0.08 -11.40 -9.82
N PHE A 11 -0.18 -11.18 -11.13
CA PHE A 11 0.95 -11.33 -12.02
C PHE A 11 2.12 -10.40 -11.66
N ILE A 12 1.83 -9.17 -11.24
CA ILE A 12 2.87 -8.18 -10.91
C ILE A 12 3.41 -8.39 -9.49
N PHE A 13 2.52 -8.53 -8.51
CA PHE A 13 2.88 -8.46 -7.08
C PHE A 13 2.96 -9.81 -6.36
N ASN A 14 2.44 -10.90 -6.94
CA ASN A 14 2.50 -12.21 -6.30
C ASN A 14 3.91 -12.80 -6.43
N ALA A 15 4.53 -13.12 -5.31
CA ALA A 15 5.87 -13.67 -5.22
C ALA A 15 6.04 -15.02 -5.95
N GLU A 16 4.99 -15.80 -6.13
CA GLU A 16 5.04 -17.14 -6.74
C GLU A 16 4.84 -17.10 -8.27
N ILE A 17 4.17 -16.07 -8.75
CA ILE A 17 3.72 -15.94 -10.15
C ILE A 17 4.54 -14.89 -10.90
N SER A 18 5.00 -13.85 -10.19
CA SER A 18 5.75 -12.74 -10.77
C SER A 18 6.99 -13.20 -11.52
N PRO A 19 7.37 -12.54 -12.63
CA PRO A 19 8.64 -12.79 -13.31
C PRO A 19 9.86 -12.71 -12.38
N LEU A 20 9.76 -11.91 -11.30
CA LEU A 20 10.80 -11.74 -10.28
C LEU A 20 10.88 -12.92 -9.30
N ARG A 21 10.03 -13.94 -9.41
CA ARG A 21 9.99 -15.11 -8.51
C ARG A 21 11.30 -15.89 -8.42
N HIS A 22 12.18 -15.76 -9.42
CA HIS A 22 13.46 -16.47 -9.47
C HIS A 22 14.49 -15.92 -8.49
N ILE A 23 14.27 -14.71 -7.95
CA ILE A 23 15.12 -14.11 -6.92
C ILE A 23 14.73 -14.72 -5.57
N PRO A 24 15.59 -15.45 -4.84
CA PRO A 24 15.17 -16.14 -3.62
C PRO A 24 14.78 -15.20 -2.48
N ASP A 25 15.38 -14.00 -2.42
CA ASP A 25 15.13 -13.03 -1.36
C ASP A 25 13.94 -12.11 -1.66
N VAL A 26 12.98 -12.03 -0.73
CA VAL A 26 11.76 -11.23 -0.87
C VAL A 26 12.05 -9.73 -0.78
N ALA A 27 13.01 -9.30 0.03
CA ALA A 27 13.37 -7.89 0.14
C ALA A 27 13.97 -7.39 -1.17
N VAL A 28 14.85 -8.18 -1.82
CA VAL A 28 15.40 -7.86 -3.14
C VAL A 28 14.29 -7.71 -4.18
N ARG A 29 13.30 -8.61 -4.22
CA ARG A 29 12.14 -8.46 -5.13
C ARG A 29 11.41 -7.14 -4.88
N HIS A 30 11.21 -6.77 -3.62
CA HIS A 30 10.55 -5.54 -3.24
C HIS A 30 11.36 -4.30 -3.65
N TYR A 31 12.67 -4.30 -3.46
CA TYR A 31 13.55 -3.22 -3.91
C TYR A 31 13.56 -3.05 -5.43
N VAL A 32 13.52 -4.15 -6.19
CA VAL A 32 13.44 -4.09 -7.67
C VAL A 32 12.11 -3.48 -8.11
N LEU A 33 10.99 -3.85 -7.48
CA LEU A 33 9.69 -3.24 -7.77
C LEU A 33 9.68 -1.74 -7.43
N GLN A 34 10.30 -1.33 -6.31
CA GLN A 34 10.46 0.08 -5.96
C GLN A 34 11.32 0.84 -6.96
N ALA A 35 12.45 0.27 -7.39
CA ALA A 35 13.32 0.88 -8.39
C ALA A 35 12.59 1.07 -9.73
N LEU A 36 11.79 0.08 -10.15
CA LEU A 36 10.98 0.18 -11.36
C LEU A 36 9.93 1.29 -11.23
N ALA A 37 9.25 1.38 -10.09
CA ALA A 37 8.29 2.46 -9.83
C ALA A 37 8.96 3.84 -9.85
N LEU A 38 10.14 3.97 -9.24
CA LEU A 38 10.91 5.20 -9.23
C LEU A 38 11.38 5.59 -10.64
N MET A 39 11.87 4.63 -11.43
CA MET A 39 12.25 4.84 -12.82
C MET A 39 11.08 5.43 -13.61
N TRP A 40 9.89 4.83 -13.53
CA TRP A 40 8.69 5.33 -14.22
C TRP A 40 8.28 6.73 -13.75
N ALA A 41 8.30 6.99 -12.44
CA ALA A 41 8.01 8.32 -11.91
C ALA A 41 8.97 9.39 -12.46
N VAL A 42 10.27 9.07 -12.56
CA VAL A 42 11.29 9.95 -13.15
C VAL A 42 11.05 10.14 -14.65
N THR A 43 10.82 9.05 -15.40
CA THR A 43 10.58 9.12 -16.85
C THR A 43 9.36 9.97 -17.19
N PHE A 44 8.25 9.85 -16.45
CA PHE A 44 7.08 10.71 -16.67
C PHE A 44 7.35 12.18 -16.35
N ALA A 45 8.07 12.47 -15.25
CA ALA A 45 8.41 13.84 -14.91
C ALA A 45 9.36 14.49 -15.93
N VAL A 46 10.33 13.72 -16.44
CA VAL A 46 11.25 14.15 -17.50
C VAL A 46 10.51 14.33 -18.83
N ALA A 47 9.61 13.42 -19.19
CA ALA A 47 8.81 13.52 -20.41
C ALA A 47 7.91 14.78 -20.41
N ILE A 48 7.46 15.22 -19.24
CA ILE A 48 6.70 16.47 -19.06
C ILE A 48 7.63 17.70 -19.00
N GLY A 49 8.93 17.53 -18.74
CA GLY A 49 9.96 18.56 -18.86
C GLY A 49 10.11 19.49 -17.65
N SER A 50 9.60 19.12 -16.47
CA SER A 50 9.64 19.99 -15.29
C SER A 50 10.23 19.30 -14.05
N TYR A 51 11.39 19.80 -13.59
CA TYR A 51 12.07 19.33 -12.38
C TYR A 51 11.25 19.59 -11.09
N THR A 52 10.38 20.60 -11.06
CA THR A 52 9.48 20.84 -9.92
C THR A 52 8.35 19.81 -9.87
N LEU A 53 7.89 19.34 -11.03
CA LEU A 53 6.93 18.23 -11.11
C LEU A 53 7.57 16.89 -10.70
N LEU A 54 8.87 16.70 -10.92
CA LEU A 54 9.58 15.52 -10.42
C LEU A 54 9.55 15.47 -8.88
N ALA A 55 9.92 16.56 -8.22
CA ALA A 55 9.90 16.63 -6.75
C ALA A 55 8.48 16.43 -6.20
N ALA A 56 7.49 17.10 -6.78
CA ALA A 56 6.08 16.94 -6.41
C ALA A 56 5.58 15.50 -6.64
N SER A 57 5.99 14.86 -7.74
CA SER A 57 5.63 13.48 -8.07
C SER A 57 6.17 12.48 -7.03
N ILE A 58 7.44 12.62 -6.63
CA ILE A 58 8.05 11.74 -5.61
C ILE A 58 7.34 11.89 -4.27
N ILE A 59 7.07 13.12 -3.83
CA ILE A 59 6.35 13.39 -2.58
C ILE A 59 4.92 12.83 -2.65
N GLY A 60 4.22 13.05 -3.77
CA GLY A 60 2.87 12.52 -3.98
C GLY A 60 2.81 10.99 -3.90
N HIS A 61 3.76 10.28 -4.51
CA HIS A 61 3.83 8.83 -4.42
C HIS A 61 4.11 8.34 -3.00
N ALA A 62 5.04 8.99 -2.28
CA ALA A 62 5.33 8.64 -0.89
C ALA A 62 4.08 8.79 0.00
N VAL A 63 3.32 9.88 -0.18
CA VAL A 63 2.06 10.11 0.54
C VAL A 63 1.02 9.02 0.21
N LEU A 64 0.85 8.65 -1.07
CA LEU A 64 -0.09 7.61 -1.47
C LEU A 64 0.28 6.23 -0.89
N ILE A 65 1.56 5.87 -0.90
CA ILE A 65 2.05 4.62 -0.31
C ILE A 65 1.81 4.62 1.20
N ALA A 66 2.10 5.73 1.88
CA ALA A 66 1.84 5.88 3.31
C ALA A 66 0.33 5.75 3.64
N ALA A 67 -0.54 6.39 2.86
CA ALA A 67 -1.98 6.30 3.00
C ALA A 67 -2.50 4.86 2.80
N ALA A 68 -1.97 4.14 1.80
CA ALA A 68 -2.29 2.74 1.58
C ALA A 68 -1.82 1.86 2.75
N ALA A 69 -0.61 2.07 3.26
CA ALA A 69 -0.07 1.35 4.41
C ALA A 69 -0.90 1.57 5.68
N ILE A 70 -1.29 2.82 5.96
CA ILE A 70 -2.20 3.15 7.07
C ILE A 70 -3.53 2.44 6.90
N THR A 71 -4.09 2.43 5.70
CA THR A 71 -5.36 1.72 5.42
C THR A 71 -5.23 0.23 5.74
N VAL A 72 -4.20 -0.45 5.21
CA VAL A 72 -3.96 -1.88 5.49
C VAL A 72 -3.74 -2.13 6.98
N ALA A 73 -3.00 -1.25 7.67
CA ALA A 73 -2.76 -1.35 9.11
C ALA A 73 -4.08 -1.25 9.89
N THR A 74 -4.95 -0.29 9.55
CA THR A 74 -6.26 -0.11 10.17
C THR A 74 -7.15 -1.34 9.97
N TYR A 75 -7.25 -1.84 8.73
CA TYR A 75 -8.03 -3.06 8.44
C TYR A 75 -7.47 -4.28 9.17
N THR A 76 -6.14 -4.42 9.22
CA THR A 76 -5.48 -5.52 9.92
C THR A 76 -5.70 -5.44 11.43
N ALA A 77 -5.63 -4.23 12.01
CA ALA A 77 -5.91 -4.00 13.42
C ALA A 77 -7.38 -4.34 13.74
N ALA A 78 -8.32 -3.92 12.89
CA ALA A 78 -9.75 -4.22 13.07
C ALA A 78 -10.02 -5.73 12.99
N ALA A 79 -9.35 -6.43 12.06
CA ALA A 79 -9.49 -7.88 11.91
C ALA A 79 -8.85 -8.68 13.05
N LYS A 80 -7.65 -8.28 13.53
CA LYS A 80 -6.89 -9.06 14.53
C LYS A 80 -7.18 -8.67 15.97
N LYS A 81 -7.53 -7.41 16.23
CA LYS A 81 -7.83 -6.88 17.57
C LYS A 81 -8.99 -5.88 17.49
N PRO A 82 -10.23 -6.37 17.24
CA PRO A 82 -11.41 -5.51 17.12
C PRO A 82 -11.68 -4.69 18.39
N THR A 83 -11.26 -5.19 19.56
CA THR A 83 -11.39 -4.50 20.87
C THR A 83 -10.65 -3.15 20.92
N LEU A 84 -9.67 -2.91 20.06
CA LEU A 84 -9.02 -1.59 19.92
C LEU A 84 -9.98 -0.52 19.40
N PHE A 85 -11.02 -0.90 18.67
CA PHE A 85 -12.04 -0.01 18.13
C PHE A 85 -13.29 0.06 19.01
N GLU A 86 -13.45 -0.84 19.99
CA GLU A 86 -14.56 -0.84 20.95
C GLU A 86 -14.37 0.18 22.08
N ARG A 87 -13.12 0.51 22.44
CA ARG A 87 -12.77 1.39 23.58
C ARG A 87 -13.22 2.86 23.42
N GLY A 88 -13.81 3.24 22.28
CA GLY A 88 -14.30 4.59 21.99
C GLY A 88 -15.81 4.70 21.74
N SER A 89 -16.57 3.60 21.76
CA SER A 89 -18.03 3.64 21.52
C SER A 89 -18.79 3.67 22.84
N GLY A 90 -18.77 4.83 23.51
CA GLY A 90 -19.85 5.40 24.36
C GLY A 90 -20.66 4.56 25.35
N ARG A 91 -20.40 3.26 25.57
CA ARG A 91 -21.11 2.45 26.56
C ARG A 91 -20.40 2.58 27.90
N ARG A 92 -20.89 3.56 28.66
CA ARG A 92 -20.87 3.54 30.12
C ARG A 92 -21.09 2.12 30.64
N SER A 93 -20.17 1.66 31.49
CA SER A 93 -20.21 0.34 32.15
C SER A 93 -21.22 0.28 33.31
N ASP A 94 -21.80 1.42 33.69
CA ASP A 94 -22.67 1.60 34.85
C ASP A 94 -24.14 1.74 34.42
N GLY A 95 -24.66 0.74 33.70
CA GLY A 95 -26.11 0.63 33.46
C GLY A 95 -26.86 0.40 34.77
N GLU A 96 -27.12 1.48 35.51
CA GLU A 96 -28.05 1.50 36.64
C GLU A 96 -29.46 1.24 36.11
N HIS A 97 -29.87 -0.02 36.24
CA HIS A 97 -31.26 -0.43 36.31
C HIS A 97 -31.36 -1.27 37.58
N ASP A 98 -31.43 -0.55 38.70
CA ASP A 98 -32.19 -0.79 39.94
C ASP A 98 -31.60 0.03 41.10
#